data_AF-A0A5D6XG66-F1
#
_entry.id   AF-A0A5D6XG66-F1
#
_cell.length_a   1.000
_cell.length_b   1.000
_cell.length_c   1.000
_cell.angle_alpha   90.00
_cell.angle_beta   90.00
_cell.angle_gamma   90.00
#
_symmetry.space_group_name_H-M   'P 1'
#
loop_
_entity.id
_entity.type
_entity.pdbx_description
1 polymer ?
#
loop_
_entity_poly.entity_id
_entity_poly.type
_entity_poly.pdbx_seq_one_letter_code
_entity_poly.pdbx_strand_id
1 'polypeptide(L)'
;MSSRAAAAVISSQRSAEVFAEVHKVQHLLTKDFERHDERQELFKRSFLKETRKHHQCICDAACAASNSMSAAGSSALLFAQHSAPSGADGSSNSDATDHDGEQDKAVDLGRQDGLDQTHIWNGLKSFYTPPGAATELICDACFSFRSATLAQELPPPWKEHIHANDPKKHYYYHPETKRVLWHPPPGTSALSRLVFERTNSVFAVCRCKPSHERRRRLMQRFRAHAQEMAVQEAEKRERQLRGAFSSLATSLMKKTTSQ
;
A
#
# COMPACT_ATOMS: atom_id res chain seq x y z
N MET A 1 -43.21 22.62 -25.79
CA MET A 1 -42.21 21.53 -25.97
C MET A 1 -40.75 21.94 -25.70
N SER A 2 -40.42 23.23 -25.51
CA SER A 2 -39.01 23.69 -25.44
C SER A 2 -38.15 23.15 -24.28
N SER A 3 -38.72 22.99 -23.07
CA SER A 3 -37.94 22.70 -21.85
C SER A 3 -37.17 21.36 -21.88
N ARG A 4 -37.70 20.33 -22.56
CA ARG A 4 -37.05 18.99 -22.63
C ARG A 4 -35.75 19.01 -23.44
N ALA A 5 -35.62 19.88 -24.44
CA ALA A 5 -34.39 19.96 -25.25
C ALA A 5 -33.23 20.56 -24.44
N ALA A 6 -33.49 21.59 -23.63
CA ALA A 6 -32.47 22.24 -22.80
C ALA A 6 -31.83 21.27 -21.78
N ALA A 7 -32.64 20.42 -21.12
CA ALA A 7 -32.13 19.46 -20.14
C ALA A 7 -31.17 18.42 -20.76
N ALA A 8 -31.44 17.97 -21.99
CA ALA A 8 -30.56 17.02 -22.69
C ALA A 8 -29.20 17.64 -23.05
N VAL A 9 -29.18 18.91 -23.48
CA VAL A 9 -27.94 19.63 -23.82
C VAL A 9 -27.07 19.82 -22.57
N ILE A 10 -27.65 20.23 -21.44
CA ILE A 10 -26.92 20.43 -20.17
C ILE A 10 -26.32 19.11 -19.65
N SER A 11 -27.04 17.99 -19.79
CA SER A 11 -26.52 16.66 -19.43
C SER A 11 -25.34 16.23 -20.31
N SER A 12 -25.38 16.55 -21.61
CA SER A 12 -24.30 16.25 -22.55
C SER A 12 -23.05 17.08 -22.28
N GLN A 13 -23.20 18.37 -21.92
CA GLN A 13 -22.06 19.24 -21.58
C GLN A 13 -21.33 18.77 -20.31
N ARG A 14 -22.07 18.46 -19.23
CA ARG A 14 -21.48 17.95 -17.99
C ARG A 14 -20.71 16.64 -18.15
N SER A 15 -21.18 15.72 -18.99
CA SER A 15 -20.44 14.48 -19.23
C SER A 15 -19.13 14.72 -19.97
N ALA A 16 -19.11 15.62 -20.98
CA ALA A 16 -17.89 16.01 -21.68
C ALA A 16 -16.84 16.67 -20.77
N GLU A 17 -17.26 17.54 -19.84
CA GLU A 17 -16.38 18.15 -18.83
C GLU A 17 -15.73 17.09 -17.92
N VAL A 18 -16.52 16.15 -17.40
CA VAL A 18 -16.02 15.05 -16.55
C VAL A 18 -15.03 14.16 -17.31
N PHE A 19 -15.29 13.83 -18.58
CA PHE A 19 -14.34 13.05 -19.40
C PHE A 19 -13.03 13.82 -19.64
N ALA A 20 -13.10 15.14 -19.90
CA ALA A 20 -11.90 15.96 -20.07
C ALA A 20 -11.05 16.02 -18.79
N GLU A 21 -11.69 16.11 -17.61
CA GLU A 21 -11.00 16.11 -16.33
C GLU A 21 -10.37 14.73 -16.00
N VAL A 22 -11.07 13.63 -16.28
CA VAL A 22 -10.52 12.26 -16.17
C VAL A 22 -9.28 12.09 -17.06
N HIS A 23 -9.33 12.54 -18.32
CA HIS A 23 -8.17 12.49 -19.22
C HIS A 23 -7.00 13.34 -18.70
N LYS A 24 -7.27 14.51 -18.13
CA LYS A 24 -6.25 15.39 -17.53
C LYS A 24 -5.58 14.72 -16.33
N VAL A 25 -6.34 14.10 -15.43
CA VAL A 25 -5.82 13.34 -14.29
C VAL A 25 -5.02 12.13 -14.75
N GLN A 26 -5.50 11.38 -15.75
CA GLN A 26 -4.78 10.25 -16.33
C GLN A 26 -3.42 10.68 -16.91
N HIS A 27 -3.38 11.77 -17.67
CA HIS A 27 -2.13 12.31 -18.23
C HIS A 27 -1.14 12.76 -17.15
N LEU A 28 -1.62 13.44 -16.09
CA LEU A 28 -0.77 13.83 -14.96
C LEU A 28 -0.18 12.62 -14.23
N LEU A 29 -0.98 11.58 -13.99
CA LEU A 29 -0.51 10.33 -13.39
C LEU A 29 0.57 9.66 -14.26
N THR A 30 0.36 9.54 -15.57
CA THR A 30 1.38 9.00 -16.50
C THR A 30 2.70 9.76 -16.37
N LYS A 31 2.67 11.09 -16.40
CA LYS A 31 3.87 11.96 -16.30
C LYS A 31 4.56 11.91 -14.93
N ASP A 32 3.84 11.57 -13.86
CA ASP A 32 4.42 11.34 -12.53
C ASP A 32 5.06 9.94 -12.44
N PHE A 33 4.47 8.92 -13.08
CA PHE A 33 5.09 7.58 -13.18
C PHE A 33 6.36 7.60 -14.02
N GLU A 34 6.38 8.28 -15.17
CA GLU A 34 7.58 8.46 -16.00
C GLU A 34 8.74 9.09 -15.19
N ARG A 35 8.49 10.22 -14.51
CA ARG A 35 9.48 10.87 -13.62
C ARG A 35 9.84 10.05 -12.38
N HIS A 36 9.07 9.04 -12.01
CA HIS A 36 9.44 8.10 -10.96
C HIS A 36 10.32 6.97 -11.51
N ASP A 37 10.02 6.45 -12.68
CA ASP A 37 10.79 5.40 -13.36
C ASP A 37 12.18 5.91 -13.79
N GLU A 38 12.29 7.15 -14.26
CA GLU A 38 13.60 7.81 -14.50
C GLU A 38 14.47 7.84 -13.23
N ARG A 39 13.87 8.22 -12.08
CA ARG A 39 14.57 8.25 -10.79
C ARG A 39 14.95 6.85 -10.30
N GLN A 40 14.12 5.84 -10.55
CA GLN A 40 14.42 4.43 -10.28
C GLN A 40 15.60 3.94 -11.14
N GLU A 41 15.65 4.26 -12.44
CA GLU A 41 16.74 3.87 -13.32
C GLU A 41 18.06 4.60 -12.98
N LEU A 42 18.01 5.88 -12.61
CA LEU A 42 19.16 6.60 -12.07
C LEU A 42 19.68 5.97 -10.77
N PHE A 43 18.80 5.55 -9.87
CA PHE A 43 19.18 4.81 -8.66
C PHE A 43 19.82 3.46 -9.00
N LYS A 44 19.19 2.63 -9.84
CA LYS A 44 19.75 1.32 -10.26
C LYS A 44 21.11 1.47 -10.91
N ARG A 45 21.28 2.44 -11.83
CA ARG A 45 22.57 2.73 -12.47
C ARG A 45 23.63 3.16 -11.46
N SER A 46 23.26 3.96 -10.47
CA SER A 46 24.18 4.39 -9.40
C SER A 46 24.57 3.22 -8.48
N PHE A 47 23.59 2.41 -8.06
CA PHE A 47 23.81 1.21 -7.25
C PHE A 47 24.68 0.16 -7.96
N LEU A 48 24.46 -0.06 -9.27
CA LEU A 48 25.29 -0.95 -10.09
C LEU A 48 26.72 -0.42 -10.28
N LYS A 49 26.91 0.90 -10.36
CA LYS A 49 28.26 1.50 -10.35
C LYS A 49 28.95 1.30 -9.00
N GLU A 50 28.25 1.54 -7.89
CA GLU A 50 28.85 1.46 -6.56
C GLU A 50 29.16 0.02 -6.14
N THR A 51 28.25 -0.93 -6.41
CA THR A 51 28.51 -2.36 -6.20
C THR A 51 29.67 -2.86 -7.05
N ARG A 52 29.84 -2.40 -8.29
CA ARG A 52 31.04 -2.73 -9.10
C ARG A 52 32.33 -2.22 -8.47
N LYS A 53 32.39 -0.95 -8.02
CA LYS A 53 33.55 -0.43 -7.28
C LYS A 53 33.87 -1.28 -6.05
N HIS A 54 32.85 -1.65 -5.28
CA HIS A 54 33.03 -2.41 -4.05
C HIS A 54 33.52 -3.85 -4.31
N HIS A 55 33.04 -4.50 -5.38
CA HIS A 55 33.57 -5.80 -5.81
C HIS A 55 35.00 -5.68 -6.34
N GLN A 56 35.31 -4.63 -7.11
CA GLN A 56 36.65 -4.39 -7.62
C GLN A 56 37.64 -4.15 -6.46
N CYS A 57 37.27 -3.35 -5.46
CA CYS A 57 38.07 -3.15 -4.25
C CYS A 57 38.32 -4.46 -3.47
N ILE A 58 37.34 -5.36 -3.39
CA ILE A 58 37.51 -6.69 -2.79
C ILE A 58 38.47 -7.56 -3.62
N CYS A 59 38.35 -7.55 -4.95
CA CYS A 59 39.27 -8.27 -5.84
C CYS A 59 40.71 -7.73 -5.76
N ASP A 60 40.87 -6.41 -5.78
CA ASP A 60 42.19 -5.75 -5.68
C ASP A 60 42.84 -6.03 -4.32
N ALA A 61 42.06 -6.01 -3.23
CA ALA A 61 42.53 -6.41 -1.89
C ALA A 61 42.91 -7.90 -1.82
N ALA A 62 42.14 -8.79 -2.44
CA ALA A 62 42.45 -10.22 -2.53
C ALA A 62 43.73 -10.47 -3.35
N CYS A 63 43.92 -9.77 -4.48
CA CYS A 63 45.15 -9.85 -5.27
C CYS A 63 46.37 -9.30 -4.52
N ALA A 64 46.22 -8.22 -3.76
CA ALA A 64 47.28 -7.69 -2.89
C ALA A 64 47.65 -8.68 -1.76
N ALA A 65 46.66 -9.33 -1.14
CA ALA A 65 46.88 -10.34 -0.10
C ALA A 65 47.50 -11.64 -0.65
N SER A 66 47.11 -12.08 -1.85
CA SER A 66 47.66 -13.29 -2.50
C SER A 66 49.15 -13.19 -2.84
N ASN A 67 49.66 -11.98 -3.10
CA ASN A 67 51.11 -11.74 -3.22
C ASN A 67 51.84 -11.69 -1.87
N SER A 68 51.14 -11.81 -0.74
CA SER A 68 51.71 -11.61 0.61
C SER A 68 51.69 -12.83 1.52
N MET A 69 50.85 -13.87 1.32
CA MET A 69 50.78 -14.99 2.25
C MET A 69 50.58 -16.39 1.64
N SER A 70 51.71 -17.09 1.50
CA SER A 70 51.75 -18.56 1.52
C SER A 70 51.61 -19.08 2.97
N ALA A 71 50.39 -19.11 3.56
CA ALA A 71 50.12 -19.87 4.81
C ALA A 71 48.62 -20.12 5.13
N ALA A 72 48.20 -21.39 4.99
CA ALA A 72 47.22 -22.16 5.79
C ALA A 72 45.84 -21.60 6.27
N GLY A 73 44.78 -22.39 6.05
CA GLY A 73 43.63 -22.54 7.00
C GLY A 73 42.21 -22.34 6.44
N SER A 74 41.28 -23.28 6.68
CA SER A 74 39.93 -23.36 6.06
C SER A 74 38.74 -23.43 7.06
N SER A 75 37.52 -23.02 6.64
CA SER A 75 36.11 -23.39 7.07
C SER A 75 35.15 -22.17 7.08
N ALA A 76 33.85 -22.12 6.71
CA ALA A 76 32.67 -23.04 6.75
C ALA A 76 31.84 -22.97 8.07
N LEU A 77 30.49 -22.96 8.16
CA LEU A 77 29.36 -22.99 7.17
C LEU A 77 27.94 -22.70 7.82
N LEU A 78 26.84 -22.79 7.05
CA LEU A 78 25.42 -23.21 7.41
C LEU A 78 24.23 -22.23 7.71
N PHE A 79 23.01 -22.80 7.63
CA PHE A 79 21.66 -22.24 7.33
C PHE A 79 20.55 -23.14 7.97
N ALA A 80 19.32 -22.68 8.32
CA ALA A 80 18.04 -23.47 8.33
C ALA A 80 16.78 -22.71 8.88
N GLN A 81 15.57 -23.25 8.62
CA GLN A 81 14.21 -22.71 8.93
C GLN A 81 13.31 -23.77 9.64
N HIS A 82 12.13 -23.41 10.18
CA HIS A 82 10.93 -24.30 10.32
C HIS A 82 9.61 -23.53 10.60
N SER A 83 8.44 -24.21 10.47
CA SER A 83 7.08 -23.64 10.38
C SER A 83 5.99 -24.52 11.05
N ALA A 84 4.89 -23.95 11.60
CA ALA A 84 3.50 -24.49 11.60
C ALA A 84 2.51 -23.69 12.51
N PRO A 85 1.17 -23.66 12.23
CA PRO A 85 0.13 -23.02 13.08
C PRO A 85 -1.07 -23.93 13.46
N SER A 86 -1.87 -23.56 14.48
CA SER A 86 -3.31 -23.92 14.64
C SER A 86 -3.98 -23.30 15.89
N GLY A 87 -5.31 -23.08 15.86
CA GLY A 87 -6.18 -23.18 17.05
C GLY A 87 -7.12 -22.01 17.44
N ALA A 88 -8.42 -22.37 17.55
CA ALA A 88 -9.47 -21.87 18.46
C ALA A 88 -10.44 -20.73 18.02
N ASP A 89 -11.72 -21.05 18.22
CA ASP A 89 -12.93 -20.24 17.93
C ASP A 89 -13.37 -19.34 19.10
N GLY A 90 -14.33 -18.44 18.85
CA GLY A 90 -15.00 -17.64 19.88
C GLY A 90 -16.34 -17.07 19.42
N SER A 91 -17.44 -17.63 19.92
CA SER A 91 -18.83 -17.20 19.65
C SER A 91 -19.35 -16.28 20.76
N SER A 92 -20.25 -15.33 20.42
CA SER A 92 -21.15 -14.65 21.36
C SER A 92 -22.38 -14.06 20.65
N ASN A 93 -23.57 -14.43 21.15
CA ASN A 93 -24.87 -13.86 20.77
C ASN A 93 -25.22 -12.61 21.59
N SER A 94 -26.04 -11.72 21.03
CA SER A 94 -27.05 -10.88 21.70
C SER A 94 -27.68 -9.93 20.66
N ASP A 95 -28.87 -9.38 20.84
CA ASP A 95 -30.13 -9.88 21.42
C ASP A 95 -31.25 -9.03 20.79
N ALA A 96 -32.52 -9.45 20.86
CA ALA A 96 -33.60 -8.88 20.06
C ALA A 96 -34.04 -7.47 20.50
N THR A 97 -34.61 -6.70 19.57
CA THR A 97 -35.64 -5.70 19.88
C THR A 97 -36.51 -5.44 18.66
N ASP A 98 -37.78 -5.86 18.73
CA ASP A 98 -38.79 -5.61 17.70
C ASP A 98 -39.27 -4.15 17.73
N HIS A 99 -39.57 -3.59 16.55
CA HIS A 99 -40.43 -2.42 16.42
C HIS A 99 -41.15 -2.42 15.07
N ASP A 100 -42.41 -2.85 15.07
CA ASP A 100 -43.32 -2.70 13.93
C ASP A 100 -43.69 -1.23 13.69
N GLY A 101 -43.73 -0.83 12.43
CA GLY A 101 -43.95 0.57 12.01
C GLY A 101 -44.30 0.67 10.53
N GLU A 102 -45.46 0.15 10.15
CA GLU A 102 -45.95 0.12 8.77
C GLU A 102 -46.42 1.53 8.31
N GLN A 103 -45.80 2.08 7.26
CA GLN A 103 -46.35 3.24 6.54
C GLN A 103 -45.85 3.38 5.09
N ASP A 104 -46.69 4.00 4.26
CA ASP A 104 -46.76 3.83 2.80
C ASP A 104 -45.60 4.39 1.95
N LYS A 105 -45.23 3.57 0.96
CA LYS A 105 -44.96 3.90 -0.46
C LYS A 105 -44.30 5.27 -0.78
N ALA A 106 -42.97 5.23 -0.92
CA ALA A 106 -42.31 5.88 -2.05
C ALA A 106 -41.22 4.95 -2.59
N VAL A 107 -41.08 4.85 -3.92
CA VAL A 107 -40.02 4.02 -4.55
C VAL A 107 -38.71 4.82 -4.51
N ASP A 108 -38.04 4.80 -3.36
CA ASP A 108 -36.70 5.36 -3.22
C ASP A 108 -35.69 4.42 -3.92
N LEU A 109 -35.00 4.95 -4.93
CA LEU A 109 -34.03 4.20 -5.72
C LEU A 109 -32.69 4.13 -4.99
N GLY A 110 -32.66 3.33 -3.92
CA GLY A 110 -31.45 2.72 -3.38
C GLY A 110 -30.29 3.68 -3.20
N ARG A 111 -30.46 4.64 -2.28
CA ARG A 111 -29.37 5.47 -1.75
C ARG A 111 -28.31 4.54 -1.16
N GLN A 112 -27.31 4.19 -1.97
CA GLN A 112 -26.25 3.26 -1.58
C GLN A 112 -25.64 3.70 -0.25
N ASP A 113 -25.50 2.73 0.67
CA ASP A 113 -24.93 2.95 1.98
C ASP A 113 -23.65 3.77 1.86
N GLY A 114 -23.59 4.84 2.64
CA GLY A 114 -22.44 5.73 2.72
C GLY A 114 -21.28 5.01 3.40
N LEU A 115 -20.66 4.06 2.70
CA LEU A 115 -19.35 3.53 3.02
C LEU A 115 -18.41 4.72 3.11
N ASP A 116 -18.14 5.10 4.35
CA ASP A 116 -17.67 6.43 4.72
C ASP A 116 -16.49 6.84 3.85
N GLN A 117 -16.75 7.74 2.90
CA GLN A 117 -15.81 8.07 1.84
C GLN A 117 -14.52 8.68 2.42
N THR A 118 -14.63 9.24 3.64
CA THR A 118 -13.51 9.71 4.45
C THR A 118 -12.59 8.58 4.91
N HIS A 119 -13.13 7.40 5.23
CA HIS A 119 -12.36 6.23 5.68
C HIS A 119 -11.53 5.64 4.53
N ILE A 120 -12.11 5.54 3.33
CA ILE A 120 -11.39 5.13 2.12
C ILE A 120 -10.30 6.16 1.78
N TRP A 121 -10.63 7.45 1.81
CA TRP A 121 -9.65 8.52 1.59
C TRP A 121 -8.53 8.53 2.63
N ASN A 122 -8.83 8.30 3.91
CA ASN A 122 -7.82 8.25 4.97
C ASN A 122 -6.86 7.07 4.82
N GLY A 123 -7.35 5.89 4.40
CA GLY A 123 -6.49 4.76 4.03
C GLY A 123 -5.59 5.08 2.82
N LEU A 124 -6.18 5.71 1.79
CA LEU A 124 -5.48 6.10 0.56
C LEU A 124 -4.55 7.31 0.74
N LYS A 125 -4.73 8.16 1.75
CA LYS A 125 -3.93 9.38 2.02
C LYS A 125 -2.44 9.07 2.13
N SER A 126 -2.09 7.89 2.64
CA SER A 126 -0.72 7.36 2.74
C SER A 126 -0.05 7.01 1.38
N PHE A 127 -0.82 6.97 0.30
CA PHE A 127 -0.34 6.78 -1.08
C PHE A 127 -0.15 8.10 -1.82
N TYR A 128 -0.99 9.10 -1.55
CA TYR A 128 -1.04 10.37 -2.30
C TYR A 128 -0.35 11.55 -1.60
N THR A 129 -0.18 11.54 -0.28
CA THR A 129 0.54 12.61 0.41
C THR A 129 2.03 12.50 0.08
N PRO A 130 2.66 13.51 -0.55
CA PRO A 130 4.12 13.54 -0.73
C PRO A 130 4.76 13.48 0.65
N PRO A 131 5.78 12.64 0.87
CA PRO A 131 6.39 12.57 2.19
C PRO A 131 7.10 13.89 2.48
N GLY A 132 6.65 14.63 3.50
CA GLY A 132 7.46 15.69 4.09
C GLY A 132 8.70 15.09 4.76
N ALA A 133 9.80 15.85 4.87
CA ALA A 133 11.11 15.34 5.25
C ALA A 133 11.14 14.42 6.50
N ALA A 134 10.39 14.75 7.57
CA ALA A 134 10.29 13.89 8.75
C ALA A 134 9.59 12.54 8.45
N THR A 135 8.55 12.58 7.61
CA THR A 135 7.78 11.41 7.17
C THR A 135 8.52 10.59 6.10
N GLU A 136 9.71 10.98 5.63
CA GLU A 136 10.57 10.10 4.84
C GLU A 136 11.29 9.08 5.73
N LEU A 137 11.68 9.50 6.94
CA LEU A 137 12.50 8.71 7.84
C LEU A 137 11.68 7.70 8.67
N ILE A 138 10.58 8.17 9.27
CA ILE A 138 9.71 7.40 10.15
C ILE A 138 8.34 7.20 9.49
N CYS A 139 7.66 6.10 9.82
CA CYS A 139 6.29 5.84 9.40
C CYS A 139 5.26 6.34 10.39
N ASP A 140 4.45 7.30 9.98
CA ASP A 140 3.41 7.98 10.76
C ASP A 140 2.35 7.03 11.37
N ALA A 141 2.13 5.87 10.75
CA ALA A 141 1.17 4.86 11.21
C ALA A 141 1.70 3.90 12.30
N CYS A 142 3.02 3.70 12.41
CA CYS A 142 3.61 2.71 13.33
C CYS A 142 4.90 3.17 14.00
N PHE A 143 5.28 4.43 13.82
CA PHE A 143 6.45 5.10 14.39
C PHE A 143 7.78 4.34 14.22
N SER A 144 7.85 3.48 13.20
CA SER A 144 9.01 2.65 12.85
C SER A 144 9.78 3.24 11.66
N PHE A 145 11.08 2.94 11.55
CA PHE A 145 11.94 3.35 10.43
C PHE A 145 11.39 2.89 9.07
N ARG A 146 11.41 3.73 8.05
CA ARG A 146 10.96 3.32 6.70
C ARG A 146 11.90 2.38 5.96
N SER A 147 13.17 2.36 6.34
CA SER A 147 14.21 1.47 5.80
C SER A 147 15.16 1.07 6.93
N ALA A 148 15.68 -0.16 6.87
CA ALA A 148 16.71 -0.63 7.80
C ALA A 148 17.98 0.26 7.74
N THR A 149 18.30 0.82 6.57
CA THR A 149 19.46 1.71 6.35
C THR A 149 19.37 3.05 7.08
N LEU A 150 18.20 3.39 7.64
CA LEU A 150 18.00 4.62 8.42
C LEU A 150 18.14 4.38 9.93
N ALA A 151 18.08 3.13 10.37
CA ALA A 151 18.32 2.78 11.76
C ALA A 151 19.81 2.87 12.03
N GLN A 152 20.21 3.85 12.85
CA GLN A 152 21.60 4.03 13.24
C GLN A 152 22.02 2.91 14.19
N GLU A 153 23.27 2.46 14.05
CA GLU A 153 23.86 1.46 14.94
C GLU A 153 23.88 1.95 16.39
N LEU A 154 23.82 0.99 17.33
CA LEU A 154 23.98 1.29 18.74
C LEU A 154 25.42 1.76 19.03
N PRO A 155 25.64 2.63 20.03
CA PRO A 155 26.98 2.96 20.51
C PRO A 155 27.75 1.66 20.85
N PRO A 156 28.94 1.44 20.27
CA PRO A 156 29.74 0.27 20.63
C PRO A 156 30.04 0.25 22.15
N PRO A 157 30.06 -0.92 22.81
CA PRO A 157 29.87 -2.27 22.26
C PRO A 157 28.44 -2.84 22.46
N TRP A 158 27.42 -2.00 22.63
CA TRP A 158 26.06 -2.44 22.97
C TRP A 158 25.36 -3.20 21.83
N LYS A 159 24.57 -4.22 22.19
CA LYS A 159 23.75 -5.01 21.26
C LYS A 159 22.30 -5.08 21.73
N GLU A 160 21.34 -5.00 20.81
CA GLU A 160 19.92 -5.24 21.09
C GLU A 160 19.63 -6.75 21.02
N HIS A 161 18.85 -7.25 21.98
CA HIS A 161 18.36 -8.62 22.05
C HIS A 161 16.85 -8.63 22.31
N ILE A 162 16.16 -9.64 21.81
CA ILE A 162 14.73 -9.86 22.04
C ILE A 162 14.57 -10.72 23.31
N HIS A 163 13.61 -10.37 24.18
CA HIS A 163 13.33 -11.14 25.38
C HIS A 163 12.64 -12.47 25.07
N ALA A 164 13.16 -13.57 25.64
CA ALA A 164 12.70 -14.93 25.29
C ALA A 164 11.20 -15.17 25.55
N ASN A 165 10.65 -14.60 26.62
CA ASN A 165 9.24 -14.79 26.99
C ASN A 165 8.31 -13.74 26.38
N ASP A 166 8.83 -12.68 25.74
CA ASP A 166 8.02 -11.59 25.19
C ASP A 166 8.72 -10.98 23.96
N PRO A 167 8.30 -11.34 22.73
CA PRO A 167 8.94 -10.89 21.50
C PRO A 167 8.73 -9.39 21.21
N LYS A 168 7.94 -8.67 22.02
CA LYS A 168 7.74 -7.21 21.93
C LYS A 168 8.64 -6.43 22.89
N LYS A 169 9.40 -7.11 23.76
CA LYS A 169 10.34 -6.47 24.68
C LYS A 169 11.77 -6.72 24.23
N HIS A 170 12.50 -5.63 24.02
CA HIS A 170 13.91 -5.66 23.69
C HIS A 170 14.73 -5.21 24.90
N TYR A 171 15.95 -5.73 25.02
CA TYR A 171 16.92 -5.30 26.03
C TYR A 171 18.29 -5.10 25.38
N TYR A 172 19.08 -4.23 25.97
CA TYR A 172 20.42 -3.87 25.51
C TYR A 172 21.46 -4.53 26.40
N TYR A 173 22.37 -5.28 25.79
CA TYR A 173 23.42 -6.02 26.48
C TYR A 173 24.79 -5.45 26.15
N HIS A 174 25.62 -5.28 27.18
CA HIS A 174 27.02 -4.90 27.05
C HIS A 174 27.91 -6.15 27.23
N PRO A 175 28.59 -6.64 26.16
CA PRO A 175 29.24 -7.94 26.18
C PRO A 175 30.41 -8.04 27.15
N GLU A 176 31.16 -6.95 27.36
CA GLU A 176 32.32 -6.90 28.26
C GLU A 176 31.89 -6.82 29.74
N THR A 177 31.15 -5.76 30.11
CA THR A 177 30.71 -5.50 31.50
C THR A 177 29.56 -6.37 31.98
N LYS A 178 28.98 -7.21 31.10
CA LYS A 178 27.81 -8.09 31.36
C LYS A 178 26.54 -7.35 31.79
N ARG A 179 26.49 -6.03 31.63
CA ARG A 179 25.33 -5.20 32.01
C ARG A 179 24.17 -5.37 31.03
N VAL A 180 22.95 -5.36 31.58
CA VAL A 180 21.68 -5.35 30.84
C VAL A 180 20.96 -4.04 31.13
N LEU A 181 20.39 -3.41 30.10
CA LEU A 181 19.51 -2.24 30.20
C LEU A 181 18.20 -2.51 29.45
N TRP A 182 17.08 -2.07 30.02
CA TRP A 182 15.77 -2.10 29.37
C TRP A 182 15.45 -0.84 28.55
N HIS A 183 16.36 0.15 28.56
CA HIS A 183 16.25 1.40 27.83
C HIS A 183 17.50 1.59 26.97
N PRO A 184 17.41 2.31 25.83
CA PRO A 184 18.55 2.52 24.95
C PRO A 184 19.75 3.13 25.67
N PRO A 185 20.99 2.66 25.40
CA PRO A 185 22.19 3.12 26.08
C PRO A 185 22.48 4.62 25.81
N PRO A 186 23.22 5.30 26.69
CA PRO A 186 23.67 6.66 26.46
C PRO A 186 24.48 6.75 25.16
N GLY A 187 24.24 7.80 24.38
CA GLY A 187 24.79 7.97 23.03
C GLY A 187 23.91 7.44 21.90
N THR A 188 22.82 6.69 22.17
CA THR A 188 21.86 6.30 21.13
C THR A 188 21.22 7.54 20.50
N SER A 189 21.09 7.53 19.16
CA SER A 189 20.55 8.65 18.38
C SER A 189 19.16 9.09 18.87
N ALA A 190 18.89 10.40 18.82
CA ALA A 190 17.60 10.96 19.22
C ALA A 190 16.42 10.36 18.42
N LEU A 191 16.64 10.09 17.12
CA LEU A 191 15.64 9.49 16.25
C LEU A 191 15.37 8.02 16.62
N SER A 192 16.41 7.22 16.87
CA SER A 192 16.27 5.84 17.37
C SER A 192 15.56 5.79 18.74
N ARG A 193 15.75 6.80 19.60
CA ARG A 193 15.03 6.92 20.88
C ARG A 193 13.53 7.20 20.70
N LEU A 194 13.16 8.11 19.78
CA LEU A 194 11.76 8.36 19.42
C LEU A 194 11.05 7.11 18.87
N VAL A 195 11.77 6.29 18.09
CA VAL A 195 11.26 4.99 17.60
C VAL A 195 11.09 4.01 18.76
N PHE A 196 12.07 3.92 19.67
CA PHE A 196 12.00 3.08 20.87
C PHE A 196 10.78 3.40 21.74
N GLU A 197 10.51 4.68 22.03
CA GLU A 197 9.36 5.13 22.86
C GLU A 197 7.99 4.65 22.35
N ARG A 198 7.87 4.30 21.06
CA ARG A 198 6.62 3.80 20.46
C ARG A 198 6.63 2.32 20.10
N THR A 199 7.80 1.71 19.94
CA THR A 199 7.95 0.34 19.40
C THR A 199 8.69 -0.63 20.33
N ASN A 200 9.29 -0.13 21.42
CA ASN A 200 10.20 -0.85 22.32
C ASN A 200 11.46 -1.44 21.66
N SER A 201 11.85 -0.96 20.47
CA SER A 201 13.11 -1.33 19.80
C SER A 201 13.72 -0.10 19.12
N VAL A 202 15.05 -0.03 19.06
CA VAL A 202 15.76 1.01 18.29
C VAL A 202 15.96 0.63 16.81
N PHE A 203 15.63 -0.62 16.44
CA PHE A 203 15.77 -1.17 15.09
C PHE A 203 14.42 -1.52 14.44
N ALA A 204 13.30 -1.03 14.98
CA ALA A 204 11.97 -1.32 14.45
C ALA A 204 11.79 -0.76 13.02
N VAL A 205 11.68 -1.67 12.03
CA VAL A 205 11.43 -1.32 10.62
C VAL A 205 9.94 -1.45 10.29
N CYS A 206 9.40 -0.42 9.64
CA CYS A 206 8.02 -0.28 9.21
C CYS A 206 7.59 -1.42 8.29
N ARG A 207 6.47 -2.08 8.64
CA ARG A 207 5.78 -3.07 7.79
C ARG A 207 4.48 -2.52 7.16
N CYS A 208 4.11 -1.27 7.46
CA CYS A 208 2.82 -0.68 7.05
C CYS A 208 2.78 -0.22 5.60
N LYS A 209 3.89 0.28 5.03
CA LYS A 209 3.94 0.58 3.59
C LYS A 209 4.17 -0.74 2.83
N PRO A 210 3.21 -1.20 1.98
CA PRO A 210 3.47 -2.33 1.10
C PRO A 210 4.63 -1.98 0.16
N SER A 211 5.49 -2.96 -0.14
CA SER A 211 6.63 -2.78 -1.05
C SER A 211 6.17 -2.20 -2.40
N HIS A 212 7.04 -1.46 -3.09
CA HIS A 212 6.72 -0.83 -4.37
C HIS A 212 6.12 -1.83 -5.38
N GLU A 213 6.70 -3.03 -5.46
CA GLU A 213 6.20 -4.12 -6.30
C GLU A 213 4.81 -4.62 -5.86
N ARG A 214 4.55 -4.77 -4.55
CA ARG A 214 3.21 -5.12 -4.03
C ARG A 214 2.19 -4.01 -4.33
N ARG A 215 2.58 -2.74 -4.20
CA ARG A 215 1.76 -1.57 -4.57
C ARG A 215 1.43 -1.56 -6.07
N ARG A 216 2.42 -1.82 -6.93
CA ARG A 216 2.24 -1.92 -8.40
C ARG A 216 1.24 -3.01 -8.77
N ARG A 217 1.38 -4.21 -8.22
CA ARG A 217 0.46 -5.33 -8.43
C ARG A 217 -0.96 -5.03 -7.92
N LEU A 218 -1.08 -4.35 -6.78
CA LEU A 218 -2.37 -3.91 -6.25
C LEU A 218 -3.06 -2.94 -7.21
N MET A 219 -2.35 -1.92 -7.71
CA MET A 219 -2.89 -0.95 -8.67
C MET A 219 -3.22 -1.58 -10.03
N GLN A 220 -2.46 -2.59 -10.48
CA GLN A 220 -2.80 -3.37 -11.68
C GLN A 220 -4.11 -4.14 -11.50
N ARG A 221 -4.31 -4.79 -10.35
CA ARG A 221 -5.58 -5.47 -10.02
C ARG A 221 -6.75 -4.50 -9.94
N PHE A 222 -6.58 -3.33 -9.31
CA PHE A 222 -7.61 -2.30 -9.28
C PHE A 222 -7.98 -1.79 -10.67
N ARG A 223 -7.01 -1.59 -11.57
CA ARG A 223 -7.27 -1.22 -12.98
C ARG A 223 -8.05 -2.29 -13.73
N ALA A 224 -7.64 -3.56 -13.61
CA ALA A 224 -8.33 -4.68 -14.25
C ALA A 224 -9.79 -4.81 -13.76
N HIS A 225 -10.01 -4.74 -12.45
CA HIS A 225 -11.35 -4.77 -11.86
C HIS A 225 -12.21 -3.56 -12.30
N ALA A 226 -11.63 -2.36 -12.38
CA ALA A 226 -12.35 -1.18 -12.87
C ALA A 226 -12.74 -1.30 -14.35
N GLN A 227 -11.88 -1.91 -15.17
CA GLN A 227 -12.18 -2.21 -16.58
C GLN A 227 -13.29 -3.26 -16.71
N GLU A 228 -13.23 -4.34 -15.91
CA GLU A 228 -14.25 -5.39 -15.88
C GLU A 228 -15.63 -4.82 -15.47
N MET A 229 -15.68 -4.03 -14.40
CA MET A 229 -16.92 -3.33 -13.97
C MET A 229 -17.49 -2.42 -15.06
N ALA A 230 -16.63 -1.69 -15.79
CA ALA A 230 -17.07 -0.82 -16.88
C ALA A 230 -17.66 -1.61 -18.06
N VAL A 231 -17.09 -2.79 -18.38
CA VAL A 231 -17.66 -3.72 -19.39
C VAL A 231 -19.00 -4.27 -18.94
N GLN A 232 -19.10 -4.78 -17.70
CA GLN A 232 -20.35 -5.30 -17.15
C GLN A 232 -21.46 -4.24 -17.13
N GLU A 233 -21.13 -2.98 -16.82
CA GLU A 233 -22.11 -1.89 -16.86
C GLU A 233 -22.53 -1.56 -18.32
N ALA A 234 -21.60 -1.55 -19.26
CA ALA A 234 -21.91 -1.36 -20.68
C ALA A 234 -22.86 -2.46 -21.21
N GLU A 235 -22.57 -3.74 -20.92
CA GLU A 235 -23.43 -4.87 -21.28
C GLU A 235 -24.81 -4.80 -20.61
N LYS A 236 -24.90 -4.31 -19.37
CA LYS A 236 -26.18 -4.09 -18.67
C LYS A 236 -27.01 -3.01 -19.38
N ARG A 237 -26.39 -1.88 -19.74
CA ARG A 237 -27.03 -0.79 -20.50
C ARG A 237 -27.46 -1.27 -21.89
N GLU A 238 -26.64 -2.07 -22.57
CA GLU A 238 -26.99 -2.64 -23.89
C GLU A 238 -28.20 -3.58 -23.79
N ARG A 239 -28.24 -4.47 -22.80
CA ARG A 239 -29.41 -5.34 -22.55
C ARG A 239 -30.69 -4.54 -22.29
N GLN A 240 -30.59 -3.46 -21.51
CA GLN A 240 -31.72 -2.55 -21.26
C GLN A 240 -32.21 -1.86 -22.53
N LEU A 241 -31.28 -1.35 -23.37
CA LEU A 241 -31.63 -0.74 -24.66
C LEU A 241 -32.28 -1.75 -25.61
N ARG A 242 -31.71 -2.95 -25.76
CA ARG A 242 -32.29 -4.03 -26.57
C ARG A 242 -33.72 -4.38 -26.11
N GLY A 243 -33.95 -4.49 -24.80
CA GLY A 243 -35.28 -4.72 -24.23
C GLY A 243 -36.27 -3.58 -24.54
N ALA A 244 -35.84 -2.33 -24.40
CA ALA A 244 -36.64 -1.16 -24.71
C ALA A 244 -37.02 -1.08 -26.20
N PHE A 245 -36.06 -1.34 -27.11
CA PHE A 245 -36.31 -1.38 -28.55
C PHE A 245 -37.31 -2.48 -28.94
N SER A 246 -37.18 -3.69 -28.38
CA SER A 246 -38.15 -4.79 -28.60
C SER A 246 -39.56 -4.46 -28.07
N SER A 247 -39.65 -3.78 -26.92
CA SER A 247 -40.93 -3.32 -26.37
C SER A 247 -41.59 -2.25 -27.27
N LEU A 248 -40.82 -1.29 -27.77
CA LEU A 248 -41.32 -0.27 -28.71
C LEU A 248 -41.75 -0.89 -30.04
N ALA A 249 -40.97 -1.80 -30.61
CA ALA A 249 -41.30 -2.48 -31.87
C ALA A 249 -42.61 -3.29 -31.76
N THR A 250 -42.79 -4.05 -30.67
CA THR A 250 -44.04 -4.80 -30.45
C THR A 250 -45.24 -3.90 -30.16
N SER A 251 -45.04 -2.75 -29.51
CA SER A 251 -46.10 -1.74 -29.33
C SER A 251 -46.56 -1.13 -30.66
N LEU A 252 -45.62 -0.78 -31.55
CA LEU A 252 -45.92 -0.24 -32.87
C LEU A 252 -46.69 -1.24 -33.75
N MET A 253 -46.26 -2.51 -33.77
CA MET A 253 -46.92 -3.56 -34.55
C MET A 253 -48.36 -3.85 -34.08
N LYS A 254 -48.62 -3.79 -32.77
CA LYS A 254 -49.99 -3.92 -32.23
C LYS A 254 -50.90 -2.75 -32.62
N LYS A 255 -50.34 -1.54 -32.80
CA LYS A 255 -51.10 -0.36 -33.19
C LYS A 255 -51.56 -0.42 -34.65
N THR A 256 -50.76 -1.01 -35.54
CA THR A 256 -51.10 -1.15 -36.97
C THR A 256 -52.15 -2.22 -37.26
N THR A 257 -52.33 -3.22 -36.39
CA THR A 257 -53.33 -4.29 -36.56
C THR A 257 -54.70 -3.98 -35.97
N SER A 258 -54.91 -2.76 -35.47
CA SER A 258 -56.15 -2.33 -34.79
C SER A 258 -56.87 -1.19 -35.53
N GLN A 259 -56.58 -1.04 -36.83
CA GLN A 259 -57.31 -0.22 -37.81
C GLN A 259 -57.94 -1.15 -38.86
#